data_AF-A0A2U2ZRD2-F1
#
_entry.id   AF-A0A2U2ZRD2-F1
#
_cell.length_a   1.000
_cell.length_b   1.000
_cell.length_c   1.000
_cell.angle_alpha   90.00
_cell.angle_beta   90.00
_cell.angle_gamma   90.00
#
_symmetry.space_group_name_H-M   'P 1'
#
loop_
_entity.id
_entity.type
_entity.pdbx_description
1 polymer ?
#
loop_
_entity_poly.entity_id
_entity_poly.type
_entity_poly.pdbx_seq_one_letter_code
_entity_poly.pdbx_strand_id
1 'polypeptide(L)' 'MLRNGLEPWHLLIVAIVVIVLFGSKKLPDTARALGRSMRILKSEAQAMKDDPAATTSVTPTAAEAVPQTPVEPPAAAG' A
#
# COMPACT_ATOMS: atom_id res chain seq x y z
N MET A 1 -1.58 -3.20 37.07
CA MET A 1 -0.30 -3.90 36.84
C MET A 1 -0.04 -4.16 35.34
N LEU A 2 -0.53 -3.31 34.43
CA LEU A 2 -0.55 -3.54 32.97
C LEU A 2 0.30 -2.51 32.18
N ARG A 3 1.24 -1.83 32.85
CA ARG A 3 1.86 -0.59 32.32
C ARG A 3 3.30 -0.74 31.79
N ASN A 4 3.86 -1.95 31.78
CA ASN A 4 5.22 -2.22 31.27
C ASN A 4 5.27 -3.18 30.07
N GLY A 5 4.13 -3.67 29.56
CA GLY A 5 4.10 -4.67 28.47
C GLY A 5 4.29 -4.12 27.05
N LEU A 6 4.38 -2.79 26.92
CA LEU A 6 4.48 -2.07 25.65
C LEU A 6 5.48 -0.92 25.76
N GLU A 7 6.59 -1.13 26.49
CA GLU A 7 7.68 -0.15 26.39
C GLU A 7 8.06 -0.04 24.92
N PRO A 8 7.94 1.15 24.30
CA PRO A 8 8.20 1.38 22.88
C PRO A 8 9.55 0.81 22.44
N TRP A 9 10.47 0.70 23.41
CA TRP A 9 11.77 0.07 23.29
C TRP A 9 11.73 -1.39 22.80
N HIS A 10 10.83 -2.23 23.30
CA HIS A 10 10.74 -3.63 22.87
C HIS A 10 10.23 -3.74 21.42
N LEU A 11 9.24 -2.91 21.06
CA LEU A 11 8.76 -2.84 19.67
C LEU A 11 9.87 -2.37 18.72
N LEU A 12 10.72 -1.43 19.16
CA LEU A 12 11.87 -1.00 18.38
C LEU A 12 12.85 -2.16 18.13
N ILE A 13 13.17 -2.94 19.16
CA ILE A 13 14.06 -4.12 19.05
C ILE A 13 13.46 -5.16 18.10
N VAL A 14 12.17 -5.49 18.24
CA VAL A 14 11.51 -6.45 17.36
C VAL A 14 11.49 -5.93 15.93
N ALA A 15 11.18 -4.66 15.71
CA ALA A 15 11.22 -4.04 14.38
C ALA A 15 12.62 -4.14 13.76
N ILE A 16 13.68 -3.88 14.53
CA ILE A 16 15.06 -4.04 14.07
C ILE A 16 15.34 -5.49 13.68
N VAL A 17 14.97 -6.46 14.51
CA VAL A 17 15.16 -7.90 14.21
C VAL A 17 14.42 -8.30 12.93
N VAL A 18 13.18 -7.85 12.75
CA VAL A 18 12.40 -8.13 11.53
C VAL A 18 13.06 -7.48 10.31
N ILE A 19 13.56 -6.25 10.41
CA ILE A 19 14.29 -5.58 9.32
C ILE A 19 15.57 -6.34 8.96
N VAL A 20 16.30 -6.89 9.93
CA VAL A 20 17.52 -7.67 9.67
C VAL A 20 17.19 -9.00 8.99
N LEU A 21 16.15 -9.71 9.44
CA LEU A 21 15.76 -11.01 8.88
C LEU A 21 15.11 -10.90 7.48
N PHE A 22 14.22 -9.94 7.29
CA PHE A 22 13.48 -9.76 6.03
C PHE A 22 14.16 -8.79 5.06
N GLY A 23 15.01 -7.90 5.56
CA GLY A 23 15.63 -6.82 4.78
C GLY A 23 14.78 -5.55 4.74
N SER A 24 15.47 -4.39 4.68
CA SER A 24 14.86 -3.04 4.70
C SER A 24 13.87 -2.76 3.57
N LYS A 25 13.95 -3.51 2.47
CA LYS A 25 13.16 -3.30 1.25
C LYS A 25 11.93 -4.20 1.16
N LYS A 26 11.94 -5.37 1.82
CA LYS A 26 10.84 -6.35 1.77
C LYS A 26 9.77 -6.09 2.81
N LEU A 27 10.14 -5.62 4.00
CA LEU A 27 9.19 -5.24 5.05
C LEU A 27 8.18 -4.17 4.58
N PRO A 28 8.61 -3.01 4.02
CA PRO A 28 7.66 -2.00 3.55
C PRO A 28 6.89 -2.45 2.30
N ASP A 29 7.49 -3.26 1.44
CA ASP A 29 6.84 -3.78 0.23
C ASP A 29 5.71 -4.75 0.58
N THR A 30 5.98 -5.73 1.46
CA THR A 30 4.98 -6.66 1.98
C THR A 30 3.89 -5.93 2.76
N ALA A 31 4.23 -4.96 3.60
CA ALA A 31 3.24 -4.13 4.30
C ALA A 31 2.36 -3.32 3.33
N ARG A 32 2.93 -2.78 2.24
CA ARG A 32 2.18 -2.07 1.20
C ARG A 32 1.28 -3.01 0.38
N ALA A 33 1.73 -4.22 0.09
CA ALA A 33 0.93 -5.24 -0.60
C ALA A 33 -0.26 -5.69 0.29
N LEU A 34 0.01 -6.01 1.55
CA LEU A 34 -1.01 -6.35 2.55
C LEU A 34 -1.97 -5.18 2.79
N GLY A 35 -1.47 -3.94 2.90
CA GLY A 35 -2.30 -2.75 3.10
C GLY A 35 -3.27 -2.51 1.94
N ARG A 36 -2.84 -2.74 0.69
CA ARG A 36 -3.72 -2.68 -0.49
C ARG A 36 -4.82 -3.74 -0.43
N SER A 37 -4.48 -4.98 -0.08
CA SER A 37 -5.49 -6.03 0.11
C SER A 37 -6.45 -5.68 1.24
N MET A 38 -5.94 -5.34 2.43
CA MET A 38 -6.75 -4.95 3.58
C MET A 38 -7.68 -3.76 3.31
N ARG A 39 -7.26 -2.78 2.50
CA ARG A 39 -8.10 -1.65 2.09
C ARG A 39 -9.34 -2.11 1.33
N ILE A 40 -9.17 -3.02 0.37
CA ILE A 40 -10.26 -3.58 -0.44
C ILE A 40 -11.22 -4.37 0.48
N LEU A 41 -10.67 -5.30 1.27
CA LEU A 41 -11.46 -6.08 2.23
C LEU A 41 -12.18 -5.17 3.25
N LYS A 42 -11.55 -4.07 3.67
CA LYS A 42 -12.16 -3.09 4.58
C LYS A 42 -13.28 -2.31 3.90
N SER A 43 -13.11 -1.92 2.64
CA SER A 43 -14.15 -1.24 1.85
C SER A 43 -15.36 -2.14 1.62
N GLU A 44 -15.14 -3.42 1.28
CA GLU A 44 -16.23 -4.40 1.12
C GLU A 44 -16.89 -4.73 2.47
N ALA A 45 -16.10 -4.92 3.54
CA ALA A 45 -16.63 -5.14 4.88
C ALA A 45 -17.38 -3.92 5.44
N GLN A 46 -17.01 -2.69 5.06
CA GLN A 46 -17.77 -1.49 5.42
C GLN A 46 -19.05 -1.37 4.59
N ALA A 47 -19.03 -1.65 3.29
CA ALA A 47 -20.26 -1.67 2.50
C ALA A 47 -21.30 -2.65 3.07
N MET A 48 -20.86 -3.79 3.60
CA MET A 48 -21.75 -4.75 4.29
C MET A 48 -22.27 -4.25 5.65
N LYS A 49 -21.58 -3.29 6.27
CA LYS A 49 -21.90 -2.75 7.60
C LYS A 49 -22.64 -1.41 7.54
N ASP A 50 -22.45 -0.64 6.47
CA ASP A 50 -22.77 0.79 6.40
C ASP A 50 -23.77 1.19 5.29
N ASP A 51 -24.32 0.28 4.47
CA ASP A 51 -25.35 0.69 3.51
C ASP A 51 -26.73 0.81 4.21
N PRO A 52 -27.45 1.96 4.12
CA PRO A 52 -27.54 2.81 2.93
C PRO A 52 -27.02 4.25 3.05
N ALA A 53 -26.18 4.63 2.08
CA ALA A 53 -25.79 5.99 1.65
C ALA A 53 -24.44 6.56 2.11
N ALA A 54 -23.38 6.31 1.30
CA ALA A 54 -22.24 7.20 0.97
C ALA A 54 -21.00 6.34 0.60
N THR A 55 -20.07 6.67 -0.29
CA THR A 55 -19.85 7.78 -1.23
C THR A 55 -18.58 7.40 -2.01
N THR A 56 -18.60 7.61 -3.32
CA THR A 56 -17.50 7.97 -4.24
C THR A 56 -16.14 7.27 -4.08
N SER A 57 -15.90 6.37 -5.04
CA SER A 57 -14.67 6.18 -5.81
C SER A 57 -13.43 6.96 -5.34
N VAL A 58 -12.50 6.27 -4.69
CA VAL A 58 -11.11 6.71 -4.61
C VAL A 58 -10.26 5.70 -5.38
N THR A 59 -10.08 5.97 -6.67
CA THR A 59 -9.07 5.32 -7.52
C THR A 59 -7.70 5.82 -7.05
N PRO A 60 -6.83 4.98 -6.46
CA PRO A 60 -5.43 5.36 -6.34
C PRO A 60 -4.84 5.18 -7.74
N THR A 61 -4.71 6.29 -8.45
CA THR A 61 -3.77 6.41 -9.56
C THR A 61 -2.39 6.03 -9.03
N ALA A 62 -1.96 4.81 -9.36
CA ALA A 62 -0.64 4.28 -9.07
C ALA A 62 -0.20 3.46 -10.28
N ALA A 63 -0.25 4.10 -11.45
CA ALA A 63 0.34 3.61 -12.69
C ALA A 63 0.50 4.76 -13.69
N GLU A 64 1.27 5.79 -13.36
CA GLU A 64 1.90 6.62 -14.40
C GLU A 64 3.20 7.24 -13.90
N ALA A 65 4.27 6.45 -14.04
CA ALA A 65 5.64 6.95 -14.13
C ALA A 65 6.44 5.94 -14.95
N VAL A 66 6.03 5.74 -16.20
CA VAL A 66 6.93 5.29 -17.26
C VAL A 66 6.84 6.35 -18.37
N PRO A 67 7.96 6.91 -18.84
CA PRO A 67 7.99 8.12 -19.64
C PRO A 67 7.29 7.92 -20.98
N GLN A 68 6.54 8.93 -21.40
CA GLN A 68 6.11 9.11 -22.77
C GLN A 68 7.34 9.05 -23.69
N THR A 69 7.48 7.97 -24.46
CA THR A 69 8.27 7.99 -25.69
C THR A 69 7.27 8.10 -26.81
N PRO A 70 7.04 9.29 -27.40
CA PRO A 70 6.38 9.38 -28.69
C PRO A 70 7.23 8.61 -29.70
N VAL A 71 6.85 7.37 -30.00
CA VAL A 71 7.27 6.74 -31.24
C VAL A 71 6.39 7.31 -32.34
N GLU A 72 6.77 8.51 -32.79
CA GLU A 72 6.28 9.11 -34.03
C GLU A 72 6.54 8.14 -35.18
N PRO A 73 5.50 7.59 -35.85
CA PRO A 73 5.67 6.83 -37.08
C PRO A 73 6.09 7.81 -38.20
N PRO A 74 6.98 7.40 -39.09
CA PRO A 74 7.63 8.29 -40.03
C PRO A 74 6.64 8.95 -40.98
N ALA A 75 6.86 10.25 -41.20
CA ALA A 75 6.26 11.04 -42.25
C ALA A 75 6.58 10.49 -43.66
N ALA A 76 5.78 10.97 -44.62
CA ALA A 76 5.88 10.87 -46.08
C ALA A 76 5.25 9.58 -46.69
N ALA A 77 4.15 9.59 -47.45
CA ALA A 77 3.57 10.63 -48.33
C ALA A 77 4.61 11.29 -49.24
N GLY A 78 4.89 10.62 -50.36
CA GLY A 78 5.75 11.05 -51.47
C GLY A 78 5.88 9.95 -52.51
#